data_AF-A0A2I0V903-F1
#
_entry.id   AF-A0A2I0V903-F1
#
_cell.length_a   1.000
_cell.length_b   1.000
_cell.length_c   1.000
_cell.angle_alpha   90.00
_cell.angle_beta   90.00
_cell.angle_gamma   90.00
#
_symmetry.space_group_name_H-M   'P 1'
#
loop_
_entity.id
_entity.type
_entity.pdbx_description
1 polymer ?
#
loop_
_entity_poly.entity_id
_entity_poly.type
_entity_poly.pdbx_seq_one_letter_code
_entity_poly.pdbx_strand_id
1 'polypeptide(L)' 'MMLQEEVVDGSLEFLILASDGLWDVVTNEEAVAMIKPIDDPEEAAKRLMQEAYQRGSADNITCVVVRFLSSPNNSSSEQK' A
#
# COMPACT_ATOMS: atom_id res chain seq x y z
N MET A 1 5.92 8.62 20.40
CA MET A 1 5.48 9.26 19.14
C MET A 1 6.73 9.62 18.36
N MET A 2 7.05 8.87 17.32
CA MET A 2 8.03 9.30 16.32
C MET A 2 7.24 9.94 15.18
N LEU A 3 7.59 11.18 14.85
CA LEU A 3 7.12 11.80 13.61
C LEU A 3 8.21 11.54 12.57
N GLN A 4 7.81 10.93 11.46
CA GLN A 4 8.62 10.74 10.26
C GLN A 4 7.98 11.58 9.16
N GLU A 5 8.77 12.44 8.53
CA GLU A 5 8.34 13.23 7.38
C GLU A 5 9.06 12.69 6.15
N GLU A 6 8.30 12.32 5.13
CA GLU A 6 8.83 11.83 3.86
C GLU A 6 8.16 12.58 2.70
N VAL A 7 8.97 12.96 1.72
CA VAL A 7 8.48 13.65 0.53
C VAL A 7 7.91 12.61 -0.42
N VAL A 8 6.61 12.70 -0.70
CA VAL A 8 5.96 11.88 -1.73
C VAL A 8 6.31 12.47 -3.11
N ASP A 9 7.05 11.71 -3.92
CA ASP A 9 7.36 12.04 -5.31
C ASP A 9 6.67 11.09 -6.32
N GLY A 10 6.93 11.31 -7.62
CA GLY A 10 6.30 10.54 -8.71
C GLY A 10 6.76 9.09 -8.85
N SER A 11 7.70 8.62 -8.03
CA SER A 11 8.15 7.21 -8.00
C SER A 11 7.33 6.33 -7.05
N LEU A 12 6.49 6.91 -6.19
CA LEU A 12 5.65 6.13 -5.28
C LEU A 12 4.55 5.40 -6.07
N GLU A 13 4.53 4.08 -5.94
CA GLU A 13 3.52 3.22 -6.57
C GLU A 13 2.21 3.20 -5.75
N PHE A 14 2.33 3.11 -4.42
CA PHE A 14 1.19 3.04 -3.51
C PHE A 14 1.57 3.41 -2.07
N LEU A 15 0.55 3.68 -1.26
CA LEU A 15 0.63 3.95 0.19
C LEU A 15 -0.29 2.98 0.94
N ILE A 16 0.20 2.39 2.03
CA ILE A 16 -0.56 1.56 2.97
C ILE A 16 -0.68 2.32 4.29
N LEU A 17 -1.91 2.56 4.74
CA LEU A 17 -2.20 3.05 6.09
C LEU A 17 -3.02 1.98 6.80
N ALA A 18 -2.59 1.56 7.98
CA ALA A 18 -3.32 0.56 8.74
C ALA A 18 -3.16 0.75 10.25
N SER A 19 -4.08 0.15 11.02
CA SER A 19 -3.96 0.04 12.47
C SER A 19 -2.85 -0.94 12.87
N ASP A 20 -2.42 -0.85 14.14
CA ASP A 20 -1.55 -1.82 14.81
C ASP A 20 -2.05 -3.26 14.68
N GLY A 21 -3.37 -3.48 14.66
CA GLY A 21 -3.94 -4.79 14.36
C GLY A 21 -3.45 -5.44 13.05
N LEU A 22 -2.96 -4.67 12.06
CA LEU A 22 -2.22 -5.21 10.91
C LEU A 22 -0.74 -5.39 11.22
N TRP A 23 -0.08 -4.31 11.66
CA TRP A 23 1.38 -4.24 11.78
C TRP A 23 1.98 -5.09 12.90
N ASP A 24 1.16 -5.50 13.87
CA ASP A 24 1.56 -6.41 14.95
C ASP A 24 1.85 -7.83 14.42
N VAL A 25 1.29 -8.20 13.26
CA VAL A 25 1.38 -9.56 12.69
C VAL A 25 1.89 -9.60 11.25
N VAL A 26 2.06 -8.45 10.60
CA VAL A 26 2.58 -8.31 9.22
C VAL A 26 3.69 -7.26 9.19
N THR A 27 4.86 -7.60 8.64
CA THR A 27 5.93 -6.60 8.47
C THR A 27 5.70 -5.72 7.25
N ASN A 28 6.38 -4.56 7.20
CA ASN A 28 6.30 -3.64 6.07
C ASN A 28 6.64 -4.33 4.74
N GLU A 29 7.70 -5.15 4.71
CA GLU A 29 8.16 -5.85 3.52
C GLU A 29 7.15 -6.91 3.05
N GLU A 30 6.54 -7.64 4.00
CA GLU A 30 5.48 -8.60 3.69
C GLU A 30 4.24 -7.90 3.11
N ALA A 31 3.83 -6.77 3.70
CA ALA A 31 2.69 -6.00 3.23
C ALA A 31 2.90 -5.53 1.79
N VAL A 32 4.08 -4.96 1.48
CA VAL A 32 4.47 -4.54 0.13
C VAL A 32 4.43 -5.72 -0.83
N ALA A 33 5.05 -6.85 -0.46
CA ALA A 33 5.11 -8.04 -1.32
C ALA A 33 3.72 -8.62 -1.63
N MET A 34 2.79 -8.59 -0.66
CA MET A 34 1.43 -9.10 -0.82
C MET A 34 0.60 -8.27 -1.78
N ILE A 35 0.68 -6.94 -1.71
CA ILE A 35 -0.20 -6.08 -2.51
C ILE A 35 0.41 -5.60 -3.81
N LYS A 36 1.74 -5.67 -3.97
CA LYS A 36 2.41 -5.30 -5.23
C LYS A 36 1.79 -5.94 -6.49
N PRO A 37 1.38 -7.23 -6.50
CA PRO A 37 0.75 -7.83 -7.68
C PRO A 37 -0.75 -7.53 -7.85
N ILE A 38 -1.40 -6.76 -6.96
CA ILE A 38 -2.87 -6.56 -6.94
C ILE A 38 -3.23 -5.14 -7.36
N ASP A 39 -3.56 -4.91 -8.63
CA ASP A 39 -3.85 -3.54 -9.14
C ASP A 39 -5.05 -2.85 -8.50
N ASP A 40 -6.04 -3.61 -8.02
CA ASP A 40 -7.21 -3.03 -7.36
C ASP A 40 -6.88 -2.68 -5.88
N PRO A 41 -7.01 -1.41 -5.46
CA PRO A 41 -6.65 -1.00 -4.10
C PRO A 41 -7.57 -1.58 -3.03
N GLU A 42 -8.85 -1.82 -3.35
CA GLU A 42 -9.79 -2.41 -2.39
C GLU A 42 -9.45 -3.88 -2.14
N GLU A 43 -9.14 -4.63 -3.19
CA GLU A 43 -8.70 -6.02 -3.10
C GLU A 43 -7.33 -6.14 -2.40
N ALA A 44 -6.42 -5.22 -2.66
CA ALA A 44 -5.15 -5.11 -1.93
C ALA A 44 -5.38 -4.92 -0.42
N ALA A 45 -6.27 -4.00 -0.03
CA ALA A 45 -6.62 -3.79 1.37
C ALA A 45 -7.25 -5.03 2.00
N LYS A 46 -8.18 -5.69 1.30
CA LYS A 46 -8.80 -6.95 1.75
C LYS A 46 -7.77 -8.06 1.95
N ARG A 47 -6.81 -8.21 1.04
CA ARG A 47 -5.74 -9.21 1.15
C ARG A 47 -4.92 -9.04 2.42
N LEU A 48 -4.59 -7.79 2.78
CA LEU A 48 -3.86 -7.46 4.01
C LEU A 48 -4.70 -7.74 5.26
N MET A 49 -5.97 -7.34 5.26
CA MET A 49 -6.88 -7.60 6.38
C MET A 49 -7.08 -9.11 6.61
N GLN A 50 -7.23 -9.88 5.54
CA GLN A 50 -7.35 -11.34 5.61
C GLN A 50 -6.07 -11.98 6.15
N GLU A 51 -4.89 -11.52 5.75
CA GLU A 51 -3.62 -12.04 6.27
C GLU A 51 -3.53 -11.84 7.79
N ALA A 52 -3.76 -10.61 8.27
CA ALA A 52 -3.69 -10.34 9.70
C ALA A 52 -4.74 -11.12 10.51
N TYR A 53 -5.94 -11.29 9.96
CA TYR A 53 -6.96 -12.14 10.57
C TYR A 53 -6.51 -13.61 10.65
N GLN A 54 -5.94 -14.17 9.57
CA GLN A 54 -5.46 -15.56 9.53
C GLN A 54 -4.27 -15.79 10.46
N ARG A 55 -3.42 -14.78 10.65
CA ARG A 55 -2.31 -14.80 11.61
C ARG A 55 -2.76 -14.63 13.07
N GLY A 56 -4.05 -14.42 13.31
CA GLY A 56 -4.63 -14.37 14.65
C GLY A 56 -4.47 -13.01 15.33
N SER A 57 -4.52 -11.91 14.57
CA SER A 57 -4.56 -10.56 15.15
C SER A 57 -5.68 -10.45 16.19
N ALA A 58 -5.33 -9.90 17.36
CA ALA A 58 -6.22 -9.77 18.50
C ALA A 58 -6.92 -8.40 18.59
N ASP A 59 -6.73 -7.54 17.59
CA ASP A 59 -7.27 -6.17 17.56
C ASP A 59 -8.13 -5.90 16.32
N ASN A 60 -8.71 -4.71 16.24
CA ASN A 60 -9.42 -4.22 15.06
C ASN A 60 -8.44 -3.96 13.92
N ILE A 61 -8.67 -4.66 12.81
CA ILE A 61 -7.86 -4.55 11.60
C ILE A 61 -8.53 -3.54 10.67
N THR A 62 -7.93 -2.36 10.50
CA THR A 62 -8.36 -1.36 9.52
C THR A 62 -7.21 -1.09 8.57
N CYS A 63 -7.47 -1.06 7.26
CA CYS A 63 -6.47 -0.82 6.24
C CYS A 63 -7.02 0.08 5.12
N VAL A 64 -6.22 1.04 4.69
CA VAL A 64 -6.46 1.92 3.54
C VAL A 64 -5.26 1.76 2.61
N VAL A 65 -5.53 1.40 1.36
CA VAL A 65 -4.52 1.34 0.30
C VAL A 65 -4.83 2.43 -0.72
N VAL A 66 -3.84 3.27 -1.01
CA VAL A 66 -3.91 4.30 -2.05
C VAL A 66 -2.95 3.90 -3.15
N ARG A 67 -3.43 3.81 -4.40
CA ARG A 67 -2.57 3.64 -5.58
C ARG A 67 -2.39 4.97 -6.27
N PHE A 68 -1.14 5.34 -6.53
CA PHE A 68 -0.83 6.54 -7.27
C PHE A 68 -0.88 6.22 -8.76
N LEU A 69 -1.74 6.90 -9.50
CA LEU A 69 -1.76 6.80 -10.95
C LEU A 69 -0.57 7.55 -11.51
N SER A 70 0.40 6.83 -12.05
CA SER A 70 1.41 7.45 -12.90
C SER A 70 0.69 8.08 -14.08
N SER A 71 0.77 9.40 -14.22
CA SER A 71 0.31 10.04 -15.46
C SER A 71 1.12 9.43 -16.60
N PRO A 72 0.48 8.92 -17.67
CA PRO A 72 1.23 8.48 -18.83
C PRO A 72 2.02 9.69 -19.30
N ASN A 73 3.35 9.60 -19.25
CA ASN A 73 4.21 10.56 -19.92
C ASN A 73 3.79 10.55 -21.39
N ASN A 74 3.02 11.55 -21.79
CA ASN A 74 2.67 11.76 -23.18
C ASN A 74 3.94 12.33 -23.84
N SER A 75 4.91 11.45 -24.08
CA SER A 75 6.04 11.73 -24.96
C SER A 75 5.48 11.74 -26.38
N SER A 76 4.74 12.81 -26.71
CA SER A 76 4.49 13.21 -28.08
C SER A 76 5.85 13.53 -28.67
N SER A 77 6.43 12.56 -29.36
CA SER A 77 7.57 12.76 -30.23
C SER A 77 7.14 13.68 -31.36
N GLU A 78 7.34 14.98 -31.17
CA GLU A 78 7.23 15.99 -32.22
C GLU A 78 8.49 15.86 -33.09
N GLN A 79 8.38 15.03 -34.13
CA GLN A 79 9.39 14.94 -35.19
C GLN A 79 9.23 16.15 -36.11
N LYS A 80 10.22 17.02 -36.08
CA LYS A 80 10.43 18.14 -37.01
C LYS A 80 10.70 17.65 -38.43
#